data_AF-A0A377ZHG1-F1
#
_entry.id   AF-A0A377ZHG1-F1
#
_cell.length_a   1.000
_cell.length_b   1.000
_cell.length_c   1.000
_cell.angle_alpha   90.00
_cell.angle_beta   90.00
_cell.angle_gamma   90.00
#
_symmetry.space_group_name_H-M   'P 1'
#
loop_
_entity.id
_entity.type
_entity.pdbx_description
1 polymer ?
#
loop_
_entity_poly.entity_id
_entity_poly.type
_entity_poly.pdbx_seq_one_letter_code
_entity_poly.pdbx_strand_id
1 'polypeptide(L)'
;MLYDGGGIRVDEHNGSKITLPESFIIPATCTKQLVRMWFKLPTSDIGDTTVLYNNQLLVIGGTYASNQSLTYLGANNKADGTLNNMVVGGFGVGVDSGSAIANIVKTGQVVQLAWLATKIDATHVSFRTYANGAYVGDLTPVTFGTRPASIPVHQLNNKGASEKSVRNTTYRVAIDDLTNSELDPAEIVAADYADNVGRFS
;
A
#
# COMPACT_ATOMS: atom_id res chain seq x y z
N MET A 1 10.85 -10.34 15.15
CA MET A 1 9.61 -9.55 15.10
C MET A 1 9.37 -9.01 16.49
N LEU A 2 9.56 -7.70 16.68
CA LEU A 2 9.29 -7.01 17.95
C LEU A 2 7.92 -6.33 17.84
N TYR A 3 7.13 -6.39 18.91
CA TYR A 3 5.84 -5.70 18.98
C TYR A 3 6.11 -4.23 19.41
N ASP A 4 6.11 -3.32 18.43
CA ASP A 4 6.38 -1.89 18.62
C ASP A 4 5.05 -1.15 18.77
N GLY A 5 4.59 -0.93 20.00
CA GLY A 5 3.27 -0.30 20.24
C GLY A 5 2.08 -1.09 19.65
N GLY A 6 2.24 -2.40 19.46
CA GLY A 6 1.23 -3.28 18.84
C GLY A 6 1.38 -3.49 17.33
N GLY A 7 2.39 -2.89 16.69
CA GLY A 7 2.73 -3.13 15.29
C GLY A 7 3.72 -4.28 15.07
N ILE A 8 3.69 -4.85 13.88
CA ILE A 8 4.62 -5.88 13.41
C ILE A 8 5.83 -5.18 12.79
N ARG A 9 6.97 -5.27 13.48
CA ARG A 9 8.22 -4.61 13.08
C ARG A 9 9.15 -5.53 12.31
N VAL A 10 9.65 -5.03 11.18
CA VAL A 10 10.72 -5.64 10.39
C VAL A 10 11.93 -4.71 10.39
N ASP A 11 12.95 -5.12 11.14
CA ASP A 11 14.14 -4.31 11.42
C ASP A 11 15.26 -4.46 10.40
N GLU A 12 15.21 -5.52 9.59
CA GLU A 12 16.28 -5.93 8.69
C GLU A 12 15.74 -6.21 7.28
N HIS A 13 16.64 -6.16 6.30
CA HIS A 13 16.37 -6.61 4.93
C HIS A 13 16.55 -8.13 4.77
N ASN A 14 16.15 -8.90 5.78
CA ASN A 14 16.41 -10.33 5.89
C ASN A 14 15.40 -11.23 5.17
N GLY A 15 14.38 -10.63 4.55
CA GLY A 15 13.35 -11.37 3.82
C GLY A 15 12.13 -11.79 4.63
N SER A 16 11.98 -11.22 5.83
CA SER A 16 10.77 -11.38 6.62
C SER A 16 9.56 -10.82 5.89
N LYS A 17 8.67 -11.72 5.47
CA LYS A 17 7.39 -11.45 4.79
C LYS A 17 6.25 -12.01 5.61
N ILE A 18 5.07 -11.44 5.44
CA ILE A 18 3.85 -11.96 6.07
C ILE A 18 2.88 -12.31 4.96
N THR A 19 2.51 -13.59 4.87
CA THR A 19 1.46 -14.01 3.95
C THR A 19 0.10 -13.67 4.56
N LEU A 20 -0.69 -12.93 3.82
CA LEU A 20 -2.06 -12.58 4.18
C LEU A 20 -3.00 -13.74 3.81
N PRO A 21 -4.12 -13.94 4.50
CA PRO A 21 -5.10 -14.93 4.10
C PRO A 21 -5.79 -14.55 2.78
N GLU A 22 -6.35 -15.54 2.09
CA GLU A 22 -7.07 -15.34 0.81
C GLU A 22 -8.24 -14.35 0.90
N SER A 23 -8.77 -14.09 2.10
CA SER A 23 -9.80 -13.08 2.33
C SER A 23 -9.38 -11.65 1.96
N PHE A 24 -8.08 -11.38 1.80
CA PHE A 24 -7.57 -10.10 1.29
C PHE A 24 -7.61 -9.99 -0.24
N ILE A 25 -7.90 -11.08 -0.95
CA ILE A 25 -7.98 -11.10 -2.40
C ILE A 25 -9.33 -10.54 -2.82
N ILE A 26 -9.32 -9.37 -3.47
CA ILE A 26 -10.54 -8.77 -4.01
C ILE A 26 -11.17 -9.66 -5.11
N PRO A 27 -12.51 -9.78 -5.14
CA PRO A 27 -13.20 -10.59 -6.14
C PRO A 27 -13.02 -9.99 -7.54
N ALA A 28 -13.17 -10.82 -8.58
CA ALA A 28 -13.04 -10.37 -9.97
C ALA A 28 -14.09 -9.32 -10.37
N THR A 29 -15.24 -9.31 -9.69
CA THR A 29 -16.33 -8.34 -9.86
C THR A 29 -16.03 -6.98 -9.24
N CYS A 30 -14.96 -6.85 -8.44
CA CYS A 30 -14.61 -5.58 -7.81
C CYS A 30 -14.26 -4.52 -8.87
N THR A 31 -14.94 -3.39 -8.81
CA THR A 31 -14.69 -2.20 -9.64
C THR A 31 -14.28 -0.99 -8.80
N LYS A 32 -14.49 -1.02 -7.49
CA LYS A 32 -14.15 0.05 -6.55
C LYS A 32 -13.57 -0.57 -5.28
N GLN A 33 -12.28 -0.36 -5.03
CA GLN A 33 -11.60 -0.85 -3.82
C GLN A 33 -11.06 0.33 -3.01
N LEU A 34 -11.28 0.30 -1.68
CA LEU A 34 -10.62 1.22 -0.74
C LEU A 34 -9.60 0.41 0.05
N VAL A 35 -8.35 0.85 0.02
CA VAL A 35 -7.27 0.22 0.79
C VAL A 35 -6.81 1.20 1.84
N ARG A 36 -6.63 0.71 3.08
CA ARG A 36 -6.20 1.49 4.23
C ARG A 36 -5.07 0.75 4.92
N MET A 37 -3.94 1.41 5.12
CA MET A 37 -2.79 0.82 5.79
C MET A 37 -2.23 1.79 6.83
N TRP A 38 -1.97 1.25 8.03
CA TRP A 38 -1.28 1.93 9.11
C TRP A 38 0.13 1.40 9.20
N PHE A 39 1.11 2.27 9.00
CA PHE A 39 2.51 1.89 9.04
C PHE A 39 3.40 3.04 9.48
N LYS A 40 4.63 2.69 9.85
CA LYS A 40 5.72 3.63 10.10
C LYS A 40 6.91 3.18 9.28
N LEU A 41 7.52 4.14 8.57
CA LEU A 41 8.81 3.95 7.93
C LEU A 41 9.89 4.59 8.81
N PRO A 42 11.09 3.99 8.91
CA PRO A 42 12.22 4.70 9.50
C PRO A 42 12.54 5.96 8.67
N THR A 43 13.07 6.99 9.34
CA THR A 43 13.53 8.23 8.68
C THR A 43 14.81 8.03 7.87
N SER A 44 15.48 6.90 8.08
CA SER A 44 16.69 6.45 7.40
C SER A 44 16.43 5.08 6.77
N ASP A 45 17.38 4.61 5.95
CA ASP A 45 17.41 3.30 5.27
C ASP A 45 16.13 2.45 5.39
N ILE A 46 15.19 2.70 4.48
CA ILE A 46 13.92 1.96 4.39
C ILE A 46 14.05 0.71 3.53
N GLY A 47 15.07 0.64 2.69
CA GLY A 47 15.17 -0.35 1.63
C GLY A 47 16.61 -0.56 1.21
N ASP A 48 16.96 -1.83 1.05
CA ASP A 48 18.32 -2.22 0.72
C ASP A 48 18.82 -1.53 -0.56
N THR A 49 20.03 -0.99 -0.50
CA THR A 49 20.62 -0.14 -1.53
C THR A 49 21.08 -0.93 -2.77
N THR A 50 21.15 -2.27 -2.70
CA THR A 50 21.65 -3.08 -3.83
C THR A 50 20.66 -3.22 -4.99
N VAL A 51 19.36 -3.00 -4.76
CA VAL A 51 18.32 -3.03 -5.80
C VAL A 51 17.30 -1.93 -5.51
N LEU A 52 17.27 -0.91 -6.37
CA LEU A 52 16.35 0.22 -6.26
C LEU A 52 14.94 -0.16 -6.75
N TYR A 53 13.94 0.57 -6.22
CA TYR A 53 12.57 0.63 -6.77
C TYR A 53 11.72 -0.67 -6.70
N ASN A 54 11.98 -1.57 -5.74
CA ASN A 54 11.22 -2.82 -5.57
C ASN A 54 10.73 -3.09 -4.14
N ASN A 55 10.71 -2.07 -3.29
CA ASN A 55 10.23 -2.20 -1.92
C ASN A 55 8.70 -2.14 -1.88
N GLN A 56 8.06 -3.14 -1.29
CA GLN A 56 6.62 -3.34 -1.31
C GLN A 56 6.14 -3.51 0.13
N LEU A 57 5.37 -2.56 0.63
CA LEU A 57 4.73 -2.69 1.93
C LEU A 57 3.54 -3.66 1.85
N LEU A 58 2.83 -3.66 0.71
CA LEU A 58 1.72 -4.55 0.40
C LEU A 58 1.77 -4.95 -1.07
N VAL A 59 1.61 -6.25 -1.36
CA VAL A 59 1.43 -6.76 -2.72
C VAL A 59 0.47 -7.92 -2.73
N ILE A 60 -0.60 -7.81 -3.51
CA ILE A 60 -1.56 -8.89 -3.77
C ILE A 60 -1.72 -9.00 -5.28
N GLY A 61 -1.38 -10.13 -5.89
CA GLY A 61 -1.31 -10.24 -7.34
C GLY A 61 -0.82 -11.58 -7.87
N GLY A 62 -0.67 -11.63 -9.19
CA GLY A 62 -0.13 -12.78 -9.92
C GLY A 62 1.38 -12.95 -9.72
N THR A 63 2.08 -11.82 -9.56
CA THR A 63 3.53 -11.73 -9.34
C THR A 63 3.82 -10.55 -8.41
N TYR A 64 5.09 -10.30 -8.14
CA TYR A 64 5.51 -9.10 -7.41
C TYR A 64 5.48 -7.81 -8.25
N ALA A 65 5.13 -7.86 -9.53
CA ALA A 65 5.10 -6.67 -10.37
C ALA A 65 3.80 -5.88 -10.16
N SER A 66 3.89 -4.55 -10.08
CA SER A 66 2.73 -3.67 -9.89
C SER A 66 1.69 -3.81 -11.01
N ASN A 67 2.13 -4.07 -12.24
CA ASN A 67 1.25 -4.30 -13.40
C ASN A 67 0.53 -5.67 -13.39
N GLN A 68 0.81 -6.53 -12.41
CA GLN A 68 0.14 -7.80 -12.14
C GLN A 68 -0.46 -7.82 -10.73
N SER A 69 -0.49 -6.66 -10.05
CA SER A 69 -0.99 -6.54 -8.68
C SER A 69 -2.44 -6.06 -8.66
N LEU A 70 -3.32 -6.80 -7.99
CA LEU A 70 -4.69 -6.40 -7.69
C LEU A 70 -4.74 -5.24 -6.70
N THR A 71 -3.82 -5.25 -5.74
CA THR A 71 -3.63 -4.22 -4.71
C THR A 71 -2.13 -4.10 -4.44
N TYR A 72 -1.62 -2.87 -4.39
CA TYR A 72 -0.18 -2.62 -4.29
C TYR A 72 0.13 -1.36 -3.49
N LEU A 73 1.13 -1.44 -2.62
CA LEU A 73 1.78 -0.29 -2.01
C LEU A 73 3.30 -0.44 -2.08
N GLY A 74 3.93 0.35 -2.95
CA GLY A 74 5.38 0.44 -3.08
C GLY A 74 5.96 1.59 -2.27
N ALA A 75 7.14 1.38 -1.67
CA ALA A 75 7.92 2.36 -0.91
C ALA A 75 9.34 2.45 -1.48
N ASN A 76 9.46 2.93 -2.71
CA ASN A 76 10.72 2.91 -3.43
C ASN A 76 11.80 3.74 -2.73
N ASN A 77 13.00 3.19 -2.64
CA ASN A 77 14.16 3.88 -2.05
C ASN A 77 15.04 4.55 -3.12
N LYS A 78 15.80 5.55 -2.68
CA LYS A 78 16.95 6.12 -3.39
C LYS A 78 18.20 5.26 -3.17
N ALA A 79 19.28 5.61 -3.84
CA ALA A 79 20.60 4.98 -3.68
C ALA A 79 21.16 5.07 -2.25
N ASP A 80 20.77 6.09 -1.48
CA ASP A 80 21.15 6.25 -0.07
C ASP A 80 20.24 5.47 0.91
N GLY A 81 19.31 4.65 0.39
CA GLY A 81 18.37 3.86 1.18
C GLY A 81 17.16 4.62 1.68
N THR A 82 17.13 5.96 1.57
CA THR A 82 15.98 6.78 2.00
C THR A 82 14.81 6.68 1.03
N LEU A 83 13.60 7.04 1.48
CA LEU A 83 12.42 7.03 0.64
C LEU A 83 12.56 7.99 -0.55
N ASN A 84 12.29 7.48 -1.75
CA ASN A 84 12.13 8.25 -2.98
C ASN A 84 10.67 8.67 -3.17
N ASN A 85 9.78 7.69 -3.35
CA ASN A 85 8.36 7.91 -3.58
C ASN A 85 7.53 6.73 -3.07
N MET A 86 6.23 7.00 -2.90
CA MET A 86 5.22 5.99 -2.60
C MET A 86 4.40 5.71 -3.86
N VAL A 87 4.18 4.44 -4.17
CA VAL A 87 3.39 4.00 -5.33
C VAL A 87 2.15 3.28 -4.82
N VAL A 88 0.96 3.82 -5.10
CA VAL A 88 -0.31 3.15 -4.81
C VAL A 88 -0.76 2.40 -6.05
N GLY A 89 -1.46 1.28 -5.89
CA GLY A 89 -1.91 0.50 -7.03
C GLY A 89 -3.17 -0.30 -6.80
N GLY A 90 -3.81 -0.62 -7.91
CA GLY A 90 -5.07 -1.32 -7.98
C GLY A 90 -5.32 -1.81 -9.39
N PHE A 91 -5.95 -2.98 -9.54
CA PHE A 91 -6.38 -3.52 -10.84
C PHE A 91 -5.25 -3.65 -11.88
N GLY A 92 -4.06 -4.09 -11.47
CA GLY A 92 -2.95 -4.34 -12.39
C GLY A 92 -2.24 -3.07 -12.87
N VAL A 93 -2.27 -1.99 -12.09
CA VAL A 93 -1.48 -0.78 -12.35
C VAL A 93 -1.06 -0.14 -11.03
N GLY A 94 0.14 0.45 -11.00
CA GLY A 94 0.64 1.27 -9.91
C GLY A 94 0.97 2.67 -10.39
N VAL A 95 0.71 3.68 -9.56
CA VAL A 95 0.87 5.11 -9.87
C VAL A 95 1.62 5.78 -8.72
N ASP A 96 2.50 6.72 -9.05
CA ASP A 96 3.13 7.58 -8.04
C ASP A 96 2.06 8.40 -7.30
N SER A 97 2.05 8.30 -5.98
CA SER A 97 1.10 9.01 -5.12
C SER A 97 1.47 10.47 -4.85
N GLY A 98 2.60 10.93 -5.38
CA GLY A 98 3.05 12.31 -5.33
C GLY A 98 3.85 12.66 -4.07
N SER A 99 4.48 13.84 -4.13
CA SER A 99 5.39 14.33 -3.09
C SER A 99 4.68 14.63 -1.76
N ALA A 100 3.39 14.98 -1.78
CA ALA A 100 2.60 15.22 -0.57
C ALA A 100 2.55 13.96 0.31
N ILE A 101 2.22 12.81 -0.28
CA ILE A 101 2.21 11.52 0.42
C ILE A 101 3.63 11.14 0.88
N ALA A 102 4.62 11.22 -0.01
CA ALA A 102 6.01 10.90 0.34
C ALA A 102 6.53 11.74 1.52
N ASN A 103 6.15 13.02 1.60
CA ASN A 103 6.52 13.92 2.69
C ASN A 103 5.83 13.56 4.01
N ILE A 104 4.58 13.08 3.98
CA ILE A 104 3.86 12.65 5.18
C ILE A 104 4.48 11.37 5.76
N VAL A 105 4.80 10.38 4.92
CA VAL A 105 5.27 9.06 5.37
C VAL A 105 6.73 9.05 5.83
N LYS A 106 7.58 9.97 5.36
CA LYS A 106 9.02 10.01 5.69
C LYS A 106 9.33 10.62 7.06
N THR A 107 8.30 10.98 7.84
CA THR A 107 8.43 11.69 9.12
C THR A 107 8.93 10.80 10.26
N GLY A 108 8.93 9.48 10.10
CA GLY A 108 9.21 8.53 11.18
C GLY A 108 8.04 8.33 12.13
N GLN A 109 6.89 8.95 11.86
CA GLN A 109 5.66 8.77 12.62
C GLN A 109 4.83 7.64 12.04
N VAL A 110 3.86 7.16 12.83
CA VAL A 110 2.82 6.29 12.31
C VAL A 110 1.90 7.10 11.41
N VAL A 111 1.60 6.56 10.24
CA VAL A 111 0.75 7.18 9.21
C VAL A 111 -0.34 6.20 8.81
N GLN A 112 -1.56 6.72 8.69
CA GLN A 112 -2.60 6.07 7.90
C GLN A 112 -2.48 6.57 6.46
N LEU A 113 -2.17 5.67 5.53
CA LEU A 113 -2.30 5.92 4.10
C LEU A 113 -3.50 5.14 3.59
N ALA A 114 -4.37 5.81 2.84
CA ALA A 114 -5.43 5.14 2.14
C ALA A 114 -5.52 5.58 0.68
N TRP A 115 -5.96 4.67 -0.18
CA TRP A 115 -6.27 4.99 -1.56
C TRP A 115 -7.52 4.25 -2.01
N LEU A 116 -8.38 4.99 -2.72
CA LEU A 116 -9.53 4.46 -3.43
C LEU A 116 -9.12 4.27 -4.89
N ALA A 117 -9.19 3.04 -5.39
CA ALA A 117 -9.05 2.74 -6.80
C ALA A 117 -10.43 2.43 -7.39
N THR A 118 -10.85 3.16 -8.43
CA THR A 118 -12.17 3.02 -9.05
C THR A 118 -12.02 2.84 -10.56
N LYS A 119 -12.52 1.75 -11.13
CA LYS A 119 -12.67 1.60 -12.58
C LYS A 119 -13.73 2.59 -13.04
N ILE A 120 -13.33 3.59 -13.80
CA ILE A 120 -14.21 4.67 -14.28
C ILE A 120 -14.79 4.37 -15.66
N ASP A 121 -14.14 3.48 -16.41
CA ASP A 121 -14.62 2.97 -17.69
C ASP A 121 -14.05 1.55 -17.96
N ALA A 122 -14.17 1.07 -19.20
CA ALA A 122 -13.73 -0.27 -19.61
C ALA A 122 -12.21 -0.48 -19.61
N THR A 123 -11.41 0.59 -19.49
CA THR A 123 -9.95 0.57 -19.64
C THR A 123 -9.21 1.40 -18.59
N HIS A 124 -9.86 2.36 -17.93
CA HIS A 124 -9.22 3.28 -16.98
C HIS A 124 -9.67 3.08 -15.54
N VAL A 125 -8.71 3.31 -14.65
CA VAL A 125 -8.91 3.41 -13.21
C VAL A 125 -8.50 4.82 -12.75
N SER A 126 -9.28 5.40 -11.84
CA SER A 126 -8.89 6.58 -11.08
C SER A 126 -8.40 6.19 -9.69
N PHE A 127 -7.48 6.99 -9.16
CA PHE A 127 -6.99 6.84 -7.79
C PHE A 127 -7.23 8.13 -7.02
N ARG A 128 -7.81 8.00 -5.83
CA ARG A 128 -7.92 9.07 -4.83
C ARG A 128 -7.12 8.68 -3.60
N THR A 129 -6.28 9.59 -3.13
CA THR A 129 -5.40 9.35 -1.99
C THR A 129 -5.84 10.13 -0.77
N TYR A 130 -5.64 9.52 0.39
CA TYR A 130 -5.92 10.08 1.70
C TYR A 130 -4.76 9.79 2.63
N ALA A 131 -4.50 10.69 3.57
CA ALA A 131 -3.54 10.47 4.62
C ALA A 131 -4.09 11.01 5.93
N ASN A 132 -3.94 10.23 7.00
CA ASN A 132 -4.31 10.60 8.36
C ASN A 132 -5.75 11.16 8.47
N GLY A 133 -6.72 10.42 7.91
CA GLY A 133 -8.12 10.79 7.93
C GLY A 133 -8.55 11.86 6.92
N ALA A 134 -7.62 12.44 6.16
CA ALA A 134 -7.90 13.57 5.27
C ALA A 134 -7.64 13.24 3.80
N TYR A 135 -8.43 13.85 2.91
CA TYR A 135 -8.19 13.84 1.46
C TYR A 135 -6.87 14.55 1.13
N VAL A 136 -6.07 13.95 0.25
CA VAL A 136 -4.80 14.52 -0.21
C VAL A 136 -4.90 14.94 -1.67
N GLY A 137 -5.41 14.06 -2.53
CA GLY A 137 -5.46 14.35 -3.96
C GLY A 137 -5.97 13.19 -4.81
N ASP A 138 -6.57 13.57 -5.94
CA ASP A 138 -6.85 12.67 -7.06
C ASP A 138 -5.64 12.59 -7.98
N LEU A 139 -5.31 11.38 -8.44
CA LEU A 139 -4.26 11.14 -9.43
C LEU A 139 -4.89 11.09 -10.82
N THR A 140 -4.09 11.43 -11.84
CA THR A 140 -4.50 11.29 -13.25
C THR A 140 -4.94 9.85 -13.51
N PRO A 141 -6.12 9.64 -14.11
CA PRO A 141 -6.56 8.29 -14.48
C PRO A 141 -5.55 7.60 -15.39
N VAL A 142 -5.40 6.29 -15.19
CA VAL A 142 -4.44 5.46 -15.94
C VAL A 142 -5.11 4.20 -16.44
N THR A 143 -4.56 3.63 -17.49
CA THR A 143 -5.02 2.34 -18.02
C THR A 143 -4.73 1.23 -17.02
N PHE A 144 -5.73 0.44 -16.67
CA PHE A 144 -5.56 -0.70 -15.77
C PHE A 144 -5.08 -1.94 -16.53
N GLY A 145 -4.47 -2.87 -15.81
CA GLY A 145 -3.92 -4.10 -16.37
C GLY A 145 -4.92 -5.25 -16.41
N THR A 146 -4.54 -6.33 -17.09
CA THR A 146 -5.33 -7.57 -17.07
C THR A 146 -5.27 -8.20 -15.69
N ARG A 147 -6.43 -8.59 -15.16
CA ARG A 147 -6.51 -9.35 -13.91
C ARG A 147 -5.75 -10.68 -14.06
N PRO A 148 -4.79 -11.00 -13.18
CA PRO A 148 -4.12 -12.30 -13.19
C PRO A 148 -5.11 -13.46 -12.99
N ALA A 149 -4.87 -14.57 -13.71
CA ALA A 149 -5.68 -15.79 -13.60
C ALA A 149 -5.47 -16.55 -12.28
N SER A 150 -4.26 -16.46 -11.71
CA SER A 150 -3.91 -16.95 -10.38
C SER A 150 -3.30 -15.82 -9.55
N ILE A 151 -3.44 -15.92 -8.22
CA ILE A 151 -3.03 -14.85 -7.29
C ILE A 151 -2.20 -15.49 -6.16
N PRO A 152 -1.02 -16.05 -6.48
CA PRO A 152 -0.18 -16.70 -5.48
C PRO A 152 0.47 -15.71 -4.51
N VAL A 153 0.58 -14.42 -4.90
CA VAL A 153 1.22 -13.39 -4.09
C VAL A 153 0.15 -12.60 -3.33
N HIS A 154 0.27 -12.57 -2.02
CA HIS A 154 -0.64 -11.86 -1.11
C HIS A 154 0.10 -11.63 0.21
N GLN A 155 0.98 -10.63 0.19
CA GLN A 155 2.02 -10.47 1.21
C GLN A 155 2.17 -9.02 1.67
N LEU A 156 2.55 -8.88 2.94
CA LEU A 156 3.17 -7.67 3.46
C LEU A 156 4.69 -7.79 3.41
N ASN A 157 5.31 -6.64 3.23
CA ASN A 157 6.73 -6.41 3.41
C ASN A 157 7.68 -7.24 2.52
N ASN A 158 7.55 -7.06 1.22
CA ASN A 158 8.32 -7.78 0.20
C ASN A 158 9.29 -6.85 -0.54
N LYS A 159 10.40 -7.40 -1.07
CA LYS A 159 11.32 -6.67 -1.96
C LYS A 159 11.33 -7.25 -3.37
N GLY A 160 10.14 -7.40 -3.96
CA GLY A 160 10.00 -7.90 -5.33
C GLY A 160 10.53 -9.32 -5.48
N ALA A 161 11.30 -9.55 -6.55
CA ALA A 161 12.00 -10.82 -6.79
C ALA A 161 13.25 -11.01 -5.91
N SER A 162 13.73 -9.96 -5.23
CA SER A 162 14.79 -10.14 -4.23
C SER A 162 14.14 -10.66 -2.96
N GLU A 163 14.68 -11.73 -2.39
CA GLU A 163 14.08 -12.39 -1.22
C GLU A 163 14.05 -11.50 0.03
N LYS A 164 14.58 -10.28 -0.02
CA LYS A 164 14.70 -9.31 1.06
C LYS A 164 13.37 -8.62 1.42
N SER A 165 13.38 -7.89 2.52
CA SER A 165 12.25 -7.18 3.13
C SER A 165 12.47 -5.66 3.17
N VAL A 166 11.38 -4.89 3.30
CA VAL A 166 11.43 -3.45 3.57
C VAL A 166 11.53 -3.23 5.08
N ARG A 167 12.23 -2.18 5.52
CA ARG A 167 12.23 -1.81 6.93
C ARG A 167 10.99 -0.97 7.20
N ASN A 168 10.09 -1.52 8.00
CA ASN A 168 8.86 -0.86 8.40
C ASN A 168 8.34 -1.41 9.74
N THR A 169 7.38 -0.70 10.32
CA THR A 169 6.43 -1.26 11.26
C THR A 169 5.04 -1.19 10.63
N THR A 170 4.35 -2.32 10.50
CA THR A 170 2.97 -2.39 10.01
C THR A 170 2.02 -2.65 11.16
N TYR A 171 1.00 -1.81 11.33
CA TYR A 171 0.02 -1.91 12.42
C TYR A 171 -1.30 -2.52 11.96
N ARG A 172 -1.74 -2.16 10.75
CA ARG A 172 -3.02 -2.63 10.20
C ARG A 172 -3.04 -2.50 8.68
N VAL A 173 -3.75 -3.43 8.04
CA VAL A 173 -4.17 -3.34 6.64
C VAL A 173 -5.64 -3.71 6.56
N ALA A 174 -6.41 -2.95 5.78
CA ALA A 174 -7.80 -3.23 5.44
C ALA A 174 -8.02 -2.96 3.95
N ILE A 175 -8.80 -3.83 3.30
CA ILE A 175 -9.20 -3.70 1.90
C ILE A 175 -10.70 -3.90 1.85
N ASP A 176 -11.41 -2.90 1.36
CA ASP A 176 -12.87 -2.92 1.23
C ASP A 176 -13.25 -2.95 -0.25
N ASP A 177 -14.09 -3.91 -0.64
CA ASP A 177 -14.78 -3.87 -1.92
C ASP A 177 -16.02 -2.97 -1.79
N LEU A 178 -15.95 -1.79 -2.40
CA LEU A 178 -17.00 -0.77 -2.36
C LEU A 178 -17.82 -0.75 -3.66
N THR A 179 -17.74 -1.77 -4.50
CA THR A 179 -18.39 -1.82 -5.83
C THR A 179 -19.88 -1.47 -5.78
N ASN A 180 -20.60 -1.99 -4.79
CA ASN A 180 -22.04 -1.75 -4.60
C ASN A 180 -22.33 -0.95 -3.32
N SER A 181 -21.36 -0.18 -2.85
CA SER A 181 -21.46 0.58 -1.60
C SER A 181 -21.70 2.06 -1.88
N GLU A 182 -22.74 2.60 -1.24
CA GLU A 182 -23.05 4.03 -1.19
C GLU A 182 -22.24 4.77 -0.11
N LEU A 183 -21.49 4.05 0.75
CA LEU A 183 -20.65 4.68 1.76
C LEU A 183 -19.60 5.59 1.12
N ASP A 184 -19.41 6.78 1.70
CA ASP A 184 -18.37 7.72 1.29
C ASP A 184 -17.00 7.20 1.77
N PRO A 185 -16.05 6.95 0.84
CA PRO A 185 -14.69 6.58 1.20
C PRO A 185 -13.99 7.58 2.13
N ALA A 186 -14.30 8.88 2.04
CA ALA A 186 -13.72 9.90 2.92
C ALA A 186 -14.17 9.70 4.38
N GLU A 187 -15.45 9.41 4.59
CA GLU A 187 -16.02 9.13 5.92
C GLU A 187 -15.42 7.84 6.50
N ILE A 188 -15.29 6.78 5.69
CA ILE A 188 -14.64 5.53 6.12
C ILE A 188 -13.21 5.79 6.57
N VAL A 189 -12.43 6.57 5.82
CA VAL A 189 -11.04 6.87 6.14
C VAL A 189 -10.92 7.76 7.39
N ALA A 190 -11.78 8.76 7.53
CA ALA A 190 -11.80 9.65 8.69
C ALA A 190 -12.17 8.91 9.98
N ALA A 191 -13.21 8.06 9.94
CA ALA A 191 -13.60 7.22 11.07
C ALA A 191 -12.47 6.27 11.46
N ASP A 192 -11.86 5.61 10.46
CA ASP A 192 -10.73 4.72 10.67
C ASP A 192 -9.55 5.43 11.34
N TYR A 193 -9.29 6.70 10.97
CA TYR A 193 -8.27 7.53 11.60
C TYR A 193 -8.60 7.86 13.05
N ALA A 194 -9.80 8.36 13.31
CA ALA A 194 -10.25 8.74 14.65
C ALA A 194 -10.17 7.57 15.64
N ASP A 195 -10.54 6.36 15.20
CA ASP A 195 -10.56 5.17 16.04
C ASP A 195 -9.17 4.62 16.38
N ASN A 196 -8.16 4.90 15.54
CA ASN A 196 -6.86 4.23 15.62
C ASN A 196 -5.68 5.18 15.90
N VAL A 197 -5.82 6.49 15.69
CA VAL A 197 -4.70 7.44 15.87
C VAL A 197 -4.11 7.38 17.28
N GLY A 198 -4.94 7.29 18.32
CA GLY A 198 -4.47 7.16 19.71
C GLY A 198 -4.05 5.74 20.11
N ARG A 199 -4.37 4.74 19.28
CA ARG A 199 -4.00 3.34 19.52
C ARG A 199 -2.58 3.03 19.01
N PHE A 200 -2.21 3.64 17.88
CA PHE A 200 -0.93 3.38 17.22
C PHE A 200 0.09 4.52 17.41
N SER A 201 -0.23 5.56 18.17
CA SER A 201 0.67 6.67 18.52
C SER A 201 1.70 6.30 19.58
#